data_AF-A0AB39NFJ0-F1
#
_entry.id   AF-A0AB39NFJ0-F1
#
_cell.length_a   1.000
_cell.length_b   1.000
_cell.length_c   1.000
_cell.angle_alpha   90.00
_cell.angle_beta   90.00
_cell.angle_gamma   90.00
#
_symmetry.space_group_name_H-M   'P 1'
#
loop_
_entity.id
_entity.type
_entity.pdbx_description
1 polymer ?
#
loop_
_entity_poly.entity_id
_entity_poly.type
_entity_poly.pdbx_seq_one_letter_code
_entity_poly.pdbx_strand_id
1 'polypeptide(L)'
;MDGSPEADGKASLPTSLDGELTVSPLTGDRGWRAAGEITLATRRDWEQMLDGLARSGAPVCHLELSAVTFADVAGVSALAVTAHDLPPGRRIVVERPPASMRRVLEMFWPKLHAIEVVS
;
A
#
# COMPACT_ATOMS: atom_id res chain seq x y z
N MET A 1 -5.00 48.97 27.20
CA MET A 1 -6.13 48.21 26.60
C MET A 1 -6.37 48.83 25.25
N ASP A 2 -6.33 48.18 24.10
CA ASP A 2 -6.31 46.78 23.67
C ASP A 2 -5.71 46.84 22.25
N GLY A 3 -4.73 46.03 21.85
CA GLY A 3 -5.02 44.76 21.18
C GLY A 3 -4.50 44.84 19.73
N SER A 4 -3.56 43.97 19.40
CA SER A 4 -2.73 43.90 18.19
C SER A 4 -3.49 43.79 16.85
N PRO A 5 -2.83 44.10 15.71
CA PRO A 5 -3.33 43.71 14.40
C PRO A 5 -3.14 42.19 14.25
N GLU A 6 -4.24 41.43 14.14
CA GLU A 6 -4.17 40.06 13.68
C GLU A 6 -3.69 40.08 12.22
N ALA A 7 -2.43 39.68 12.06
CA ALA A 7 -1.94 39.16 10.81
C ALA A 7 -2.88 38.01 10.42
N ASP A 8 -3.62 38.21 9.34
CA ASP A 8 -4.27 37.15 8.57
C ASP A 8 -3.14 36.33 7.92
N GLY A 9 -2.42 35.62 8.79
CA GLY A 9 -1.51 34.55 8.43
C GLY A 9 -2.41 33.50 7.82
N LYS A 10 -2.37 33.44 6.49
CA LYS A 10 -2.87 32.37 5.66
C LYS A 10 -2.27 31.05 6.12
N ALA A 11 -2.75 30.54 7.25
CA ALA A 11 -2.65 29.15 7.60
C ALA A 11 -3.62 28.46 6.66
N SER A 12 -3.12 28.18 5.45
CA SER A 12 -3.58 27.01 4.74
C SER A 12 -3.39 25.84 5.70
N LEU A 13 -4.45 25.52 6.43
CA LEU A 13 -4.61 24.23 7.07
C LEU A 13 -4.30 23.21 5.97
N PRO A 14 -3.43 22.21 6.20
CA PRO A 14 -3.28 21.14 5.22
C PRO A 14 -4.66 20.50 5.05
N THR A 15 -5.31 20.74 3.91
CA THR A 15 -6.63 20.16 3.57
C THR A 15 -6.45 18.73 3.05
N SER A 16 -5.50 17.98 3.59
CA SER A 16 -5.26 16.59 3.26
C SER A 16 -4.74 15.88 4.50
N LEU A 17 -5.66 15.51 5.39
CA LEU A 17 -5.43 14.50 6.44
C LEU A 17 -6.08 13.17 6.04
N ASP A 18 -6.50 13.01 4.79
CA ASP A 18 -6.67 11.69 4.20
C ASP A 18 -5.27 11.19 3.86
N GLY A 19 -4.80 10.14 4.52
CA GLY A 19 -3.47 9.57 4.31
C GLY A 19 -3.27 9.13 2.87
N GLU A 20 -2.82 10.06 2.02
CA GLU A 20 -2.71 9.87 0.58
C GLU A 20 -1.76 8.72 0.27
N LEU A 21 -2.25 7.76 -0.51
CA LEU A 21 -1.45 6.61 -0.93
C LEU A 21 -0.61 7.02 -2.13
N THR A 22 0.70 7.13 -1.93
CA THR A 22 1.64 7.32 -3.04
C THR A 22 2.17 5.98 -3.50
N VAL A 23 2.04 5.69 -4.79
CA VAL A 23 2.60 4.48 -5.43
C VAL A 23 3.69 4.87 -6.43
N SER A 24 4.81 4.15 -6.41
CA SER A 24 5.93 4.41 -7.32
C SER A 24 6.65 3.10 -7.69
N PRO A 25 7.18 2.98 -8.92
CA PRO A 25 7.97 1.81 -9.29
C PRO A 25 9.30 1.77 -8.53
N LEU A 26 9.75 0.58 -8.16
CA LEU A 26 11.09 0.35 -7.64
C LEU A 26 12.10 0.39 -8.80
N THR A 27 13.32 0.84 -8.51
CA THR A 27 14.43 0.81 -9.47
C THR A 27 14.71 -0.61 -9.96
N GLY A 28 14.86 -0.76 -11.28
CA GLY A 28 15.20 -2.02 -11.94
C GLY A 28 14.02 -2.94 -12.24
N ASP A 29 12.80 -2.39 -12.37
CA ASP A 29 11.55 -3.12 -12.69
C ASP A 29 11.25 -4.29 -11.76
N ARG A 30 11.80 -4.25 -10.55
CA ARG A 30 11.66 -5.35 -9.58
C ARG A 30 10.36 -5.29 -8.81
N GLY A 31 9.57 -4.24 -8.95
CA GLY A 31 8.33 -4.11 -8.21
C GLY A 31 7.88 -2.67 -7.96
N TRP A 32 7.10 -2.49 -6.90
CA TRP A 32 6.45 -1.24 -6.53
C TRP A 32 6.68 -0.90 -5.06
N ARG A 33 6.68 0.39 -4.75
CA ARG A 33 6.62 0.92 -3.39
C ARG A 33 5.29 1.62 -3.17
N ALA A 34 4.69 1.39 -2.01
CA ALA A 34 3.56 2.16 -1.53
C ALA A 34 3.92 2.90 -0.23
N ALA A 35 3.39 4.11 -0.06
CA ALA A 35 3.57 4.95 1.12
C ALA A 35 2.25 5.64 1.47
N GLY A 36 1.96 5.82 2.76
CA GLY A 36 0.71 6.42 3.24
C GLY A 36 -0.24 5.36 3.82
N GLU A 37 -1.54 5.48 3.51
CA GLU A 37 -2.56 4.60 4.08
C GLU A 37 -3.32 3.84 3.00
N ILE A 38 -3.62 2.57 3.25
CA ILE A 38 -4.48 1.74 2.39
C ILE A 38 -5.86 1.67 3.04
N THR A 39 -6.74 2.55 2.59
CA THR A 39 -8.10 2.73 3.11
C THR A 39 -9.11 2.66 1.97
N LEU A 40 -10.39 2.80 2.28
CA LEU A 40 -11.43 2.93 1.26
C LEU A 40 -11.18 4.13 0.32
N ALA A 41 -10.65 5.24 0.85
CA ALA A 41 -10.37 6.45 0.06
C ALA A 41 -9.25 6.23 -0.98
N THR A 42 -8.24 5.45 -0.62
CA THR A 42 -7.07 5.16 -1.47
C THR A 42 -7.16 3.82 -2.20
N ARG A 43 -8.28 3.10 -2.07
CA ARG A 43 -8.49 1.76 -2.64
C ARG A 43 -8.25 1.72 -4.14
N ARG A 44 -8.75 2.73 -4.84
CA ARG A 44 -8.65 2.78 -6.31
C ARG A 44 -7.18 2.83 -6.76
N ASP A 45 -6.34 3.59 -6.08
CA ASP A 45 -4.92 3.71 -6.44
C ASP A 45 -4.14 2.47 -6.05
N TRP A 46 -4.49 1.86 -4.92
CA TRP A 46 -3.99 0.56 -4.50
C TRP A 46 -4.29 -0.56 -5.52
N GLU A 47 -5.55 -0.69 -5.94
CA GLU A 47 -5.98 -1.71 -6.91
C GLU A 47 -5.34 -1.48 -8.29
N GLN A 48 -5.25 -0.23 -8.75
CA GLN A 48 -4.57 0.09 -10.02
C GLN A 48 -3.09 -0.31 -9.99
N MET A 49 -2.40 -0.12 -8.87
CA MET A 49 -1.03 -0.57 -8.69
C MET A 49 -0.93 -2.10 -8.67
N LEU A 50 -1.81 -2.79 -7.94
CA LEU A 50 -1.86 -4.25 -7.90
C LEU A 50 -2.12 -4.86 -9.28
N ASP A 51 -3.02 -4.26 -10.07
CA ASP A 51 -3.27 -4.62 -11.47
C ASP A 51 -2.02 -4.44 -12.34
N GLY A 52 -1.29 -3.33 -12.15
CA GLY A 52 -0.02 -3.08 -12.81
C GLY A 52 1.03 -4.14 -12.46
N LEU A 53 1.09 -4.54 -11.20
CA LEU A 53 1.96 -5.60 -10.71
C LEU A 53 1.58 -6.96 -11.30
N ALA A 54 0.30 -7.32 -11.29
CA ALA A 54 -0.19 -8.58 -11.87
C ALA A 54 0.10 -8.66 -13.37
N ARG A 55 0.02 -7.54 -14.10
CA ARG A 55 0.37 -7.46 -15.52
C ARG A 55 1.87 -7.40 -15.80
N SER A 56 2.69 -7.01 -14.82
CA SER A 56 4.15 -7.05 -15.00
C SER A 56 4.56 -8.50 -15.30
N GLY A 57 5.29 -8.75 -16.38
CA GLY A 57 5.67 -10.13 -16.75
C GLY A 57 6.68 -10.79 -15.79
N ALA A 58 7.00 -10.13 -14.66
CA ALA A 58 8.05 -10.55 -13.75
C ALA A 58 7.63 -11.81 -12.96
N PRO A 59 8.52 -12.81 -12.84
CA PRO A 59 8.25 -14.01 -12.04
C PRO A 59 8.17 -13.70 -10.54
N VAL A 60 8.89 -12.68 -10.08
CA VAL A 60 8.86 -12.21 -8.69
C VAL A 60 8.65 -10.71 -8.72
N CYS A 61 7.60 -10.25 -8.04
CA CYS A 61 7.27 -8.83 -7.93
C CYS A 61 7.43 -8.39 -6.47
N HIS A 62 8.31 -7.44 -6.23
CA HIS A 62 8.53 -6.89 -4.90
C HIS A 62 7.52 -5.78 -4.60
N LEU A 63 6.97 -5.78 -3.40
CA LEU A 63 6.02 -4.79 -2.92
C LEU A 63 6.52 -4.23 -1.60
N GLU A 64 7.11 -3.04 -1.66
CA GLU A 64 7.77 -2.40 -0.53
C GLU A 64 6.77 -1.50 0.23
N LEU A 65 6.52 -1.83 1.50
CA LEU A 65 5.45 -1.24 2.30
C LEU A 65 5.94 -0.57 3.60
N SER A 66 7.25 -0.33 3.77
CA SER A 66 7.79 0.27 5.01
C SER A 66 7.26 1.66 5.33
N ALA A 67 6.79 2.40 4.32
CA ALA A 67 6.20 3.72 4.47
C ALA A 67 4.67 3.67 4.56
N VAL A 68 4.06 2.47 4.57
CA VAL A 68 2.63 2.30 4.82
C VAL A 68 2.38 2.26 6.31
N THR A 69 1.62 3.21 6.81
CA THR A 69 1.31 3.35 8.24
C THR A 69 0.07 2.57 8.64
N PHE A 70 -0.87 2.39 7.71
CA PHE A 70 -2.14 1.70 7.95
C PHE A 70 -2.63 0.95 6.71
N ALA A 71 -3.29 -0.19 6.95
CA ALA A 71 -4.01 -0.93 5.92
C ALA A 71 -5.27 -1.54 6.53
N ASP A 72 -6.42 -1.24 5.94
CA ASP A 72 -7.68 -1.91 6.30
C ASP A 72 -7.76 -3.33 5.70
N VAL A 73 -8.73 -4.11 6.18
CA VAL A 73 -8.90 -5.51 5.75
C VAL A 73 -9.19 -5.62 4.25
N ALA A 74 -9.96 -4.70 3.68
CA ALA A 74 -10.31 -4.77 2.26
C ALA A 74 -9.10 -4.49 1.35
N GLY A 75 -8.19 -3.61 1.75
CA GLY A 75 -6.90 -3.42 1.07
C GLY A 75 -6.02 -4.67 1.11
N VAL A 76 -5.97 -5.35 2.26
CA VAL A 76 -5.24 -6.62 2.40
C VAL A 76 -5.90 -7.73 1.58
N SER A 77 -7.24 -7.79 1.56
CA SER A 77 -8.00 -8.72 0.73
C SER A 77 -7.69 -8.54 -0.75
N ALA A 78 -7.64 -7.29 -1.23
CA ALA A 78 -7.30 -7.00 -2.62
C ALA A 78 -5.93 -7.57 -2.99
N LEU A 79 -4.91 -7.38 -2.14
CA LEU A 79 -3.59 -7.98 -2.33
C LEU A 79 -3.63 -9.51 -2.36
N ALA A 80 -4.38 -10.13 -1.45
CA ALA A 80 -4.53 -11.58 -1.40
C ALA A 80 -5.20 -12.15 -2.66
N VAL A 81 -6.24 -11.49 -3.16
CA VAL A 81 -6.91 -11.83 -4.42
C VAL A 81 -5.95 -11.68 -5.59
N THR A 82 -5.26 -10.55 -5.71
CA THR A 82 -4.26 -10.34 -6.77
C THR A 82 -3.20 -11.43 -6.77
N ALA A 83 -2.67 -11.80 -5.61
CA ALA A 83 -1.67 -12.86 -5.50
C ALA A 83 -2.25 -14.25 -5.84
N HIS A 84 -3.50 -14.53 -5.48
CA HIS A 84 -4.18 -15.77 -5.81
C HIS A 84 -4.38 -15.94 -7.32
N ASP A 85 -4.71 -14.85 -8.01
CA ASP A 85 -5.00 -14.83 -9.45
C ASP A 85 -3.72 -14.78 -10.32
N LEU A 86 -2.53 -14.76 -9.70
CA LEU A 86 -1.27 -14.80 -10.44
C LEU A 86 -1.10 -16.14 -11.17
N PRO A 87 -0.54 -16.12 -12.40
CA PRO A 87 -0.14 -17.34 -13.09
C PRO A 87 0.82 -18.21 -12.26
N PRO A 88 0.78 -19.55 -12.42
CA PRO A 88 1.71 -20.45 -11.73
C PRO A 88 3.18 -20.06 -11.94
N GLY A 89 3.98 -20.16 -10.88
CA GLY A 89 5.39 -19.78 -10.90
C GLY A 89 5.64 -18.28 -10.67
N ARG A 90 4.58 -17.48 -10.51
CA ARG A 90 4.67 -16.06 -10.13
C ARG A 90 4.32 -15.85 -8.67
N ARG A 91 4.96 -14.86 -8.04
CA ARG A 91 4.71 -14.50 -6.63
C ARG A 91 4.96 -13.02 -6.35
N ILE A 92 4.30 -12.53 -5.32
CA ILE A 92 4.47 -11.20 -4.73
C ILE A 92 5.30 -11.34 -3.46
N VAL A 93 6.42 -10.62 -3.39
CA VAL A 93 7.23 -10.52 -2.18
C VAL A 93 6.86 -9.20 -1.50
N VAL A 94 6.20 -9.27 -0.36
CA VAL A 94 5.79 -8.12 0.44
C VAL A 94 6.90 -7.80 1.44
N GLU A 95 7.57 -6.67 1.25
CA GLU A 95 8.67 -6.21 2.09
C GLU A 95 8.18 -5.22 3.14
N ARG A 96 8.52 -5.49 4.41
CA ARG A 96 8.24 -4.64 5.57
C ARG A 96 6.76 -4.20 5.66
N PRO A 97 5.78 -5.13 5.61
CA PRO A 97 4.38 -4.75 5.75
C PRO A 97 4.07 -4.23 7.16
N PRO A 98 3.08 -3.35 7.32
CA PRO A 98 2.55 -2.99 8.63
C PRO A 98 2.04 -4.24 9.36
N ALA A 99 2.16 -4.26 10.68
CA ALA A 99 1.81 -5.41 11.51
C ALA A 99 0.34 -5.84 11.34
N SER A 100 -0.57 -4.89 11.10
CA SER A 100 -1.99 -5.16 10.81
C SER A 100 -2.15 -6.02 9.56
N MET A 101 -1.46 -5.70 8.47
CA MET A 101 -1.51 -6.46 7.22
C MET A 101 -0.99 -7.88 7.41
N ARG A 102 0.15 -8.04 8.09
CA ARG A 102 0.69 -9.37 8.41
C ARG A 102 -0.33 -10.21 9.19
N ARG A 103 -0.93 -9.64 10.24
CA ARG A 103 -1.93 -10.31 11.08
C ARG A 103 -3.15 -10.77 10.27
N VAL A 104 -3.65 -9.92 9.37
CA VAL A 104 -4.80 -10.22 8.51
C VAL A 104 -4.45 -11.32 7.50
N LEU A 105 -3.29 -11.25 6.85
CA LEU A 105 -2.84 -12.29 5.92
C LEU A 105 -2.69 -13.65 6.61
N GLU A 106 -2.08 -13.69 7.80
CA GLU A 106 -1.93 -14.91 8.60
C GLU A 106 -3.28 -15.49 9.04
N MET A 107 -4.27 -14.64 9.36
CA MET A 107 -5.58 -15.08 9.85
C MET A 107 -6.48 -15.63 8.74
N PHE A 108 -6.51 -14.98 7.58
CA PHE A 108 -7.46 -15.28 6.51
C PHE A 108 -6.84 -16.06 5.33
N TRP A 109 -5.53 -15.91 5.10
CA TRP A 109 -4.81 -16.55 3.99
C TRP A 109 -3.51 -17.26 4.42
N PRO A 110 -3.51 -18.10 5.47
CA PRO A 110 -2.29 -18.74 5.98
C PRO A 110 -1.58 -19.67 4.99
N LYS A 111 -2.25 -20.08 3.91
CA LYS A 111 -1.75 -21.01 2.89
C LYS A 111 -1.49 -20.36 1.53
N LEU A 112 -1.51 -19.02 1.46
CA LEU A 112 -1.31 -18.31 0.21
C LEU A 112 0.19 -18.20 -0.11
N HIS A 113 0.72 -19.21 -0.80
CA HIS A 113 2.13 -19.31 -1.17
C HIS A 113 2.58 -18.27 -2.21
N ALA A 114 1.63 -17.61 -2.88
CA ALA A 114 1.89 -16.54 -3.82
C ALA A 114 2.29 -15.22 -3.14
N ILE A 115 2.14 -15.11 -1.80
CA ILE A 115 2.64 -13.99 -1.01
C ILE A 115 3.78 -14.47 -0.12
N GLU A 116 4.95 -13.88 -0.30
CA GLU A 116 6.09 -14.05 0.61
C GLU A 116 6.26 -12.77 1.42
N VAL A 117 6.20 -12.86 2.75
CA VAL A 117 6.36 -11.70 3.62
C VAL A 117 7.78 -11.65 4.18
N VAL A 118 8.51 -10.59 3.87
CA VAL A 118 9.87 -10.32 4.37
C VAL A 118 9.82 -9.18 5.38
N SER A 119 10.20 -9.44 6.63
CA SER A 119 10.36 -8.43 7.70
C SER A 119 11.73 -7.79 7.67
#